data_AF-W6VY38-F1
#
_entry.id   AF-W6VY38-F1
#
_cell.length_a   1.000
_cell.length_b   1.000
_cell.length_c   1.000
_cell.angle_alpha   90.00
_cell.angle_beta   90.00
_cell.angle_gamma   90.00
#
_symmetry.space_group_name_H-M   'P 1'
#
loop_
_entity.id
_entity.type
_entity.pdbx_description
1 polymer ?
#
loop_
_entity_poly.entity_id
_entity_poly.type
_entity_poly.pdbx_seq_one_letter_code
_entity_poly.pdbx_strand_id
1 'polypeptide(L)'
;MFLSRIWGLKPLRHAVVTTFHRDGYEAYGRRSIESFLRHWPKDVTLFVYAEDVEVEQQDPRVVVLEQTASLPKLLQFRKEFGRNPFANGTDPHGKGGENNFRWDAVRFCNKVFAVTDAIIRTRNQYDQLVWLDADTVTHTDIPLYLLNKLAPRNSQLSAYLNRKSYPECGWVGYNLKHPKILEFTDRFEQMYLTGKFLELKESHDSFVFWHIVKEMERNNEAQFKYLGSDSATGHIFINSVLGGYLDHLKGDRKEEGKSRQSDLYSSRKEKWWR
;
A
#
# COMPACT_ATOMS: atom_id res chain seq x y z
N MET A 1 -22.81 -22.76 13.25
CA MET A 1 -23.73 -21.64 12.94
C MET A 1 -24.20 -21.04 14.25
N PHE A 2 -23.46 -20.12 14.87
CA PHE A 2 -23.97 -19.22 15.91
C PHE A 2 -23.02 -18.02 16.07
N LEU A 3 -23.64 -16.83 16.08
CA LEU A 3 -23.19 -15.54 16.60
C LEU A 3 -22.11 -14.73 15.87
N SER A 4 -22.56 -13.80 15.02
CA SER A 4 -22.20 -12.37 15.16
C SER A 4 -23.09 -11.45 14.30
N ARG A 5 -24.41 -11.46 14.55
CA ARG A 5 -25.24 -10.29 14.23
C ARG A 5 -25.13 -9.29 15.38
N ILE A 6 -23.98 -8.61 15.45
CA ILE A 6 -23.82 -7.41 16.26
C ILE A 6 -23.45 -6.32 15.24
N TRP A 7 -24.46 -5.58 14.81
CA TRP A 7 -24.39 -4.31 14.06
C TRP A 7 -23.60 -4.32 12.73
N GLY A 8 -24.30 -4.62 11.64
CA GLY A 8 -24.41 -3.65 10.53
C GLY A 8 -23.67 -3.89 9.21
N LEU A 9 -22.66 -4.78 9.12
CA LEU A 9 -21.90 -4.93 7.86
C LEU A 9 -21.64 -6.41 7.51
N LYS A 10 -21.93 -6.79 6.26
CA LYS A 10 -21.63 -8.12 5.72
C LYS A 10 -20.12 -8.40 5.83
N PRO A 11 -19.70 -9.55 6.37
CA PRO A 11 -18.29 -9.96 6.36
C PRO A 11 -17.75 -9.97 4.93
N LEU A 12 -16.54 -9.43 4.75
CA LEU A 12 -15.80 -9.40 3.49
C LEU A 12 -14.67 -10.42 3.52
N ARG A 13 -14.34 -10.96 2.35
CA ARG A 13 -13.10 -11.72 2.11
C ARG A 13 -11.97 -10.75 1.78
N HIS A 14 -10.87 -10.85 2.50
CA HIS A 14 -9.74 -9.93 2.42
C HIS A 14 -8.51 -10.63 1.85
N ALA A 15 -7.81 -9.94 0.96
CA ALA A 15 -6.45 -10.28 0.56
C ALA A 15 -5.52 -9.09 0.86
N VAL A 16 -4.25 -9.37 1.08
CA VAL A 16 -3.18 -8.39 1.23
C VAL A 16 -2.18 -8.60 0.10
N VAL A 17 -1.58 -7.52 -0.41
CA VAL A 17 -0.51 -7.57 -1.39
C VAL A 17 0.66 -6.71 -0.93
N THR A 18 1.87 -7.21 -1.17
CA THR A 18 3.13 -6.49 -0.93
C THR A 18 4.16 -6.84 -2.00
N THR A 19 5.27 -6.09 -2.04
CA THR A 19 6.42 -6.38 -2.91
C THR A 19 7.72 -5.94 -2.26
N PHE A 20 8.82 -6.61 -2.61
CA PHE A 20 10.18 -6.24 -2.22
C PHE A 20 11.19 -6.92 -3.15
N HIS A 21 12.39 -6.35 -3.20
CA HIS A 21 13.59 -6.98 -3.76
C HIS A 21 14.35 -7.73 -2.66
N ARG A 22 15.43 -8.42 -3.03
CA ARG A 22 16.31 -9.16 -2.11
C ARG A 22 16.72 -8.39 -0.86
N ASP A 23 17.37 -7.24 -1.00
CA ASP A 23 17.85 -6.47 0.18
C ASP A 23 16.67 -6.01 1.05
N GLY A 24 15.54 -5.66 0.43
CA GLY A 24 14.30 -5.36 1.13
C GLY A 24 13.75 -6.54 1.92
N TYR A 25 13.80 -7.76 1.38
CA TYR A 25 13.42 -8.97 2.10
C TYR A 25 14.29 -9.20 3.34
N GLU A 26 15.60 -9.09 3.18
CA GLU A 26 16.59 -9.28 4.25
C GLU A 26 16.44 -8.23 5.35
N ALA A 27 16.27 -6.96 4.97
CA ALA A 27 16.16 -5.84 5.90
C ALA A 27 14.82 -5.80 6.64
N TYR A 28 13.71 -6.09 5.97
CA TYR A 28 12.38 -5.91 6.56
C TYR A 28 11.30 -6.90 6.08
N GLY A 29 11.37 -7.41 4.85
CA GLY A 29 10.29 -8.20 4.25
C GLY A 29 10.06 -9.54 4.96
N ARG A 30 11.12 -10.22 5.39
CA ARG A 30 11.04 -11.45 6.20
C ARG A 30 10.24 -11.21 7.49
N ARG A 31 10.60 -10.17 8.24
CA ARG A 31 9.90 -9.77 9.47
C ARG A 31 8.44 -9.38 9.20
N SER A 32 8.17 -8.73 8.08
CA SER A 32 6.81 -8.39 7.67
C SER A 32 5.94 -9.63 7.47
N ILE A 33 6.42 -10.61 6.71
CA ILE A 33 5.71 -11.88 6.47
C ILE A 33 5.53 -12.66 7.78
N GLU A 34 6.59 -12.81 8.59
CA GLU A 34 6.51 -13.50 9.88
C GLU A 34 5.47 -12.86 10.82
N SER A 35 5.46 -11.53 10.88
CA SER A 35 4.49 -10.78 11.69
C SER A 35 3.07 -10.89 11.14
N PHE A 36 2.91 -10.91 9.81
CA PHE A 36 1.64 -11.16 9.14
C PHE A 36 1.09 -12.53 9.54
N LEU A 37 1.90 -13.58 9.40
CA LEU A 37 1.51 -14.96 9.70
C LEU A 37 1.10 -15.16 11.17
N ARG A 38 1.73 -14.41 12.07
CA ARG A 38 1.44 -14.45 13.51
C ARG A 38 0.14 -13.75 13.87
N HIS A 39 -0.08 -12.55 13.35
CA HIS A 39 -1.09 -11.62 13.90
C HIS A 39 -2.29 -11.36 12.99
N TRP A 40 -2.23 -11.73 11.71
CA TRP A 40 -3.37 -11.56 10.82
C TRP A 40 -4.34 -12.74 10.89
N PRO A 41 -5.65 -12.51 10.67
CA PRO A 41 -6.65 -13.57 10.65
C PRO A 41 -6.28 -14.70 9.67
N LYS A 42 -6.64 -15.93 10.03
CA LYS A 42 -6.26 -17.14 9.28
C LYS A 42 -6.94 -17.26 7.90
N ASP A 43 -7.99 -16.49 7.66
CA ASP A 43 -8.72 -16.41 6.40
C ASP A 43 -8.22 -15.31 5.46
N VAL A 44 -7.14 -14.60 5.83
CA VAL A 44 -6.50 -13.57 4.98
C VAL A 44 -5.29 -14.15 4.27
N THR A 45 -5.26 -14.00 2.95
CA THR A 45 -4.14 -14.39 2.09
C THR A 45 -3.22 -13.19 1.84
N LEU A 46 -1.91 -13.41 1.89
CA LEU A 46 -0.86 -12.48 1.52
C LEU A 46 -0.28 -12.86 0.15
N PHE A 47 -0.39 -11.97 -0.82
CA PHE A 47 0.29 -12.05 -2.11
C PHE A 47 1.61 -11.29 -2.02
N VAL A 48 2.71 -11.95 -2.35
CA VAL A 48 4.05 -11.39 -2.31
C VAL A 48 4.63 -11.40 -3.71
N TYR A 49 4.85 -10.22 -4.29
CA TYR A 49 5.64 -10.09 -5.52
C TYR A 49 7.12 -9.96 -5.13
N ALA A 50 7.86 -11.06 -5.24
CA ALA A 50 9.26 -11.13 -4.88
C ALA A 50 10.15 -10.87 -6.11
N GLU A 51 11.04 -9.88 -6.02
CA GLU A 51 12.02 -9.56 -7.04
C GLU A 51 13.38 -10.13 -6.66
N ASP A 52 13.89 -11.06 -7.48
CA ASP A 52 15.21 -11.67 -7.35
C ASP A 52 15.50 -12.28 -5.97
N VAL A 53 14.48 -12.78 -5.28
CA VAL A 53 14.60 -13.37 -3.93
C VAL A 53 13.64 -14.53 -3.72
N GLU A 54 14.13 -15.57 -3.04
CA GLU A 54 13.31 -16.69 -2.58
C GLU A 54 12.74 -16.38 -1.20
N VAL A 55 11.41 -16.50 -1.07
CA VAL A 55 10.72 -16.29 0.21
C VAL A 55 10.67 -17.63 0.95
N GLU A 56 11.34 -17.69 2.11
CA GLU A 56 11.52 -18.94 2.86
C GLU A 56 10.27 -19.37 3.63
N GLN A 57 9.33 -18.46 3.89
CA GLN A 57 8.15 -18.76 4.71
C GLN A 57 7.15 -19.62 3.92
N GLN A 58 7.03 -20.89 4.31
CA GLN A 58 6.06 -21.82 3.75
C GLN A 58 4.78 -21.83 4.62
N ASP A 59 3.74 -21.11 4.18
CA ASP A 59 2.40 -21.12 4.78
C ASP A 59 1.36 -21.03 3.63
N PRO A 60 0.25 -21.79 3.67
CA PRO A 60 -0.76 -21.77 2.61
C PRO A 60 -1.45 -20.40 2.43
N ARG A 61 -1.30 -19.47 3.38
CA ARG A 61 -1.76 -18.10 3.26
C ARG A 61 -0.80 -17.20 2.50
N VAL A 62 0.42 -17.63 2.18
CA VAL A 62 1.41 -16.84 1.44
C VAL A 62 1.49 -17.34 0.01
N VAL A 63 1.07 -16.50 -0.93
CA VAL A 63 1.19 -16.75 -2.36
C VAL A 63 2.35 -15.92 -2.88
N VAL A 64 3.47 -16.58 -3.16
CA VAL A 64 4.67 -15.94 -3.72
C VAL A 64 4.57 -15.94 -5.24
N LEU A 65 4.73 -14.77 -5.83
CA LEU A 65 4.77 -14.54 -7.27
C LEU A 65 6.14 -13.97 -7.62
N GLU A 66 6.80 -14.57 -8.61
CA GLU A 66 8.03 -13.99 -9.14
C GLU A 66 7.65 -12.70 -9.89
N GLN A 67 8.23 -11.57 -9.45
CA GLN A 67 7.77 -10.24 -9.84
C GLN A 67 7.95 -10.00 -11.35
N THR A 68 9.10 -10.35 -11.91
CA THR A 68 9.43 -9.99 -13.31
C THR A 68 8.61 -10.78 -14.31
N ALA A 69 8.34 -12.06 -14.07
CA ALA A 69 7.45 -12.90 -14.87
C ALA A 69 5.98 -12.51 -14.69
N SER A 70 5.60 -12.04 -13.50
CA SER A 70 4.21 -11.66 -13.22
C SER A 70 3.86 -10.25 -13.73
N LEU A 71 4.83 -9.35 -13.83
CA LEU A 71 4.60 -7.92 -14.10
C LEU A 71 5.29 -7.45 -15.40
N PRO A 72 4.86 -7.90 -16.60
CA PRO A 72 5.47 -7.48 -17.86
C PRO A 72 5.37 -5.97 -18.12
N LYS A 73 4.31 -5.31 -17.64
CA LYS A 73 4.14 -3.85 -17.74
C LYS A 73 5.15 -3.07 -16.88
N LEU A 74 5.57 -3.62 -15.74
CA LEU A 74 6.66 -3.07 -14.93
C LEU A 74 7.98 -3.11 -15.72
N LEU A 75 8.27 -4.22 -16.40
CA LEU A 75 9.47 -4.34 -17.24
C LEU A 75 9.43 -3.36 -18.42
N GLN A 76 8.27 -3.17 -19.04
CA GLN A 76 8.07 -2.16 -20.08
C GLN A 76 8.39 -0.75 -19.55
N PHE A 77 7.82 -0.39 -18.38
CA PHE A 77 8.09 0.89 -17.75
C PHE A 77 9.57 1.09 -17.42
N ARG A 78 10.23 0.09 -16.81
CA ARG A 78 11.66 0.14 -16.46
C ARG A 78 12.54 0.27 -17.71
N LYS A 79 12.18 -0.37 -18.83
CA LYS A 79 12.90 -0.24 -20.09
C LYS A 79 12.82 1.19 -20.65
N GLU A 80 11.65 1.81 -20.58
CA GLU A 80 11.41 3.15 -21.13
C GLU A 80 11.97 4.26 -20.23
N PHE A 81 11.67 4.21 -18.93
CA PHE A 81 11.93 5.31 -17.99
C PHE A 81 13.03 5.01 -16.97
N GLY A 82 13.55 3.78 -16.91
CA GLY A 82 14.52 3.37 -15.89
C GLY A 82 15.82 4.18 -15.89
N ARG A 83 16.17 4.81 -17.02
CA ARG A 83 17.34 5.71 -17.14
C ARG A 83 16.98 7.19 -17.18
N ASN A 84 15.69 7.55 -17.09
CA ASN A 84 15.26 8.94 -17.10
C ASN A 84 15.56 9.57 -15.72
N PRO A 85 16.38 10.62 -15.63
CA PRO A 85 16.74 11.23 -14.34
C PRO A 85 15.51 11.76 -13.57
N PHE A 86 14.50 12.27 -14.27
CA PHE A 86 13.25 12.79 -13.67
C PHE A 86 12.28 11.68 -13.23
N ALA A 87 12.59 10.43 -13.56
CA ALA A 87 11.94 9.25 -12.99
C ALA A 87 12.79 8.60 -11.87
N ASN A 88 14.03 9.06 -11.67
CA ASN A 88 15.01 8.54 -10.73
C ASN A 88 15.41 9.60 -9.68
N GLY A 89 14.42 10.38 -9.21
CA GLY A 89 14.61 11.26 -8.06
C GLY A 89 15.19 12.64 -8.36
N THR A 90 15.49 12.97 -9.61
CA THR A 90 15.89 14.33 -9.99
C THR A 90 14.65 15.24 -10.09
N ASP A 91 14.69 16.40 -9.42
CA ASP A 91 13.64 17.43 -9.52
C ASP A 91 13.65 18.10 -10.93
N PRO A 92 12.57 17.99 -11.72
CA PRO A 92 12.50 18.62 -13.05
C PRO A 92 12.43 20.15 -13.01
N HIS A 93 12.17 20.76 -11.85
CA HIS A 93 12.02 22.22 -11.70
C HIS A 93 13.31 22.93 -11.27
N GLY A 94 14.44 22.22 -11.18
CA GLY A 94 15.75 22.84 -11.01
C GLY A 94 15.94 23.56 -9.66
N LYS A 95 15.15 23.24 -8.62
CA LYS A 95 15.37 23.78 -7.27
C LYS A 95 16.56 23.15 -6.53
N GLY A 96 17.22 22.17 -7.15
CA GLY A 96 18.59 21.72 -6.85
C GLY A 96 18.76 20.90 -5.56
N GLY A 97 19.43 19.76 -5.70
CA GLY A 97 20.12 19.04 -4.61
C GLY A 97 19.52 17.67 -4.25
N GLU A 98 20.34 16.62 -4.43
CA GLU A 98 20.16 15.21 -4.02
C GLU A 98 18.98 14.44 -4.64
N ASN A 99 19.17 13.12 -4.80
CA ASN A 99 18.10 12.19 -5.17
C ASN A 99 16.97 12.29 -4.16
N ASN A 100 15.80 12.75 -4.59
CA ASN A 100 14.64 12.90 -3.73
C ASN A 100 13.54 11.93 -4.13
N PHE A 101 13.07 11.14 -3.16
CA PHE A 101 12.03 10.13 -3.37
C PHE A 101 10.77 10.70 -4.04
N ARG A 102 10.50 12.00 -3.90
CA ARG A 102 9.33 12.66 -4.50
C ARG A 102 9.28 12.52 -6.02
N TRP A 103 10.43 12.40 -6.68
CA TRP A 103 10.55 12.24 -8.13
C TRP A 103 11.08 10.86 -8.55
N ASP A 104 11.03 9.87 -7.66
CA ASP A 104 11.58 8.52 -7.87
C ASP A 104 10.49 7.52 -8.32
N ALA A 105 9.90 7.80 -9.49
CA ALA A 105 8.89 6.91 -10.09
C ALA A 105 9.41 5.47 -10.28
N VAL A 106 10.71 5.31 -10.58
CA VAL A 106 11.34 3.99 -10.77
C VAL A 106 11.28 3.16 -9.50
N ARG A 107 11.58 3.73 -8.33
CA ARG A 107 11.41 3.03 -7.06
C ARG A 107 9.96 2.65 -6.78
N PHE A 108 9.04 3.60 -6.94
CA PHE A 108 7.66 3.44 -6.49
C PHE A 108 6.75 2.68 -7.47
N CYS A 109 7.16 2.49 -8.73
CA CYS A 109 6.37 1.76 -9.73
C CYS A 109 6.14 0.28 -9.37
N ASN A 110 7.05 -0.35 -8.62
CA ASN A 110 6.93 -1.75 -8.18
C ASN A 110 5.59 -2.02 -7.49
N LYS A 111 5.24 -1.13 -6.56
CA LYS A 111 3.95 -1.15 -5.86
C LYS A 111 2.78 -0.99 -6.81
N VAL A 112 2.86 -0.03 -7.74
CA VAL A 112 1.77 0.28 -8.66
C VAL A 112 1.40 -0.95 -9.47
N PHE A 113 2.39 -1.57 -10.12
CA PHE A 113 2.17 -2.75 -10.95
C PHE A 113 1.82 -4.00 -10.14
N ALA A 114 2.37 -4.17 -8.92
CA ALA A 114 1.96 -5.26 -8.03
C ALA A 114 0.50 -5.12 -7.58
N VAL A 115 0.05 -3.91 -7.22
CA VAL A 115 -1.34 -3.63 -6.85
C VAL A 115 -2.27 -3.87 -8.03
N THR A 116 -1.93 -3.37 -9.21
CA THR A 116 -2.82 -3.45 -10.37
C THR A 116 -3.01 -4.88 -10.86
N ASP A 117 -1.93 -5.67 -10.93
CA ASP A 117 -2.03 -7.12 -11.21
C ASP A 117 -2.83 -7.85 -10.13
N ALA A 118 -2.53 -7.60 -8.84
CA ALA A 118 -3.24 -8.24 -7.74
C ALA A 118 -4.75 -7.94 -7.78
N ILE A 119 -5.16 -6.70 -8.10
CA ILE A 119 -6.58 -6.37 -8.28
C ILE A 119 -7.20 -7.24 -9.37
N ILE A 120 -6.57 -7.31 -10.55
CA ILE A 120 -7.09 -8.08 -11.70
C ILE A 120 -7.18 -9.56 -11.37
N ARG A 121 -6.15 -10.11 -10.73
CA ARG A 121 -6.03 -11.54 -10.40
C ARG A 121 -7.02 -11.99 -9.32
N THR A 122 -7.29 -11.13 -8.35
CA THR A 122 -7.99 -11.51 -7.11
C THR A 122 -9.45 -11.05 -7.06
N ARG A 123 -9.89 -10.13 -7.94
CA ARG A 123 -11.23 -9.52 -7.89
C ARG A 123 -12.42 -10.49 -7.88
N ASN A 124 -12.27 -11.70 -8.41
CA ASN A 124 -13.35 -12.70 -8.42
C ASN A 124 -13.38 -13.55 -7.13
N GLN A 125 -12.29 -13.57 -6.37
CA GLN A 125 -12.11 -14.41 -5.18
C GLN A 125 -12.29 -13.64 -3.87
N TYR A 126 -11.91 -12.36 -3.86
CA TYR A 126 -11.96 -11.51 -2.67
C TYR A 126 -12.90 -10.32 -2.89
N ASP A 127 -13.26 -9.65 -1.80
CA ASP A 127 -14.07 -8.45 -1.81
C ASP A 127 -13.22 -7.20 -1.56
N GLN A 128 -12.13 -7.34 -0.80
CA GLN A 128 -11.13 -6.30 -0.58
C GLN A 128 -9.72 -6.80 -0.87
N LEU A 129 -8.91 -5.95 -1.52
CA LEU A 129 -7.46 -6.07 -1.55
C LEU A 129 -6.85 -4.94 -0.69
N VAL A 130 -5.88 -5.25 0.14
CA VAL A 130 -5.11 -4.27 0.91
C VAL A 130 -3.68 -4.25 0.39
N TRP A 131 -3.22 -3.11 -0.09
CA TRP A 131 -1.79 -2.86 -0.19
C TRP A 131 -1.21 -2.62 1.20
N LEU A 132 -0.09 -3.30 1.51
CA LEU A 132 0.69 -3.11 2.71
C LEU A 132 2.17 -2.99 2.34
N ASP A 133 2.83 -1.88 2.69
CA ASP A 133 4.27 -1.75 2.48
C ASP A 133 5.02 -2.83 3.28
N ALA A 134 6.02 -3.44 2.64
CA ALA A 134 6.78 -4.56 3.19
C ALA A 134 7.65 -4.18 4.41
N ASP A 135 7.86 -2.88 4.65
CA ASP A 135 8.51 -2.38 5.87
C ASP A 135 7.52 -2.19 7.04
N THR A 136 6.38 -2.89 7.01
CA THR A 136 5.41 -2.92 8.11
C THR A 136 5.57 -4.15 8.99
N VAL A 137 5.55 -3.95 10.30
CA VAL A 137 5.50 -5.01 11.32
C VAL A 137 4.12 -5.02 11.97
N THR A 138 3.48 -6.19 11.99
CA THR A 138 2.26 -6.39 12.78
C THR A 138 2.65 -6.81 14.20
N HIS A 139 2.34 -6.01 15.21
CA HIS A 139 2.75 -6.26 16.60
C HIS A 139 1.61 -6.71 17.51
N THR A 140 0.36 -6.57 17.06
CA THR A 140 -0.84 -6.98 17.79
C THR A 140 -1.82 -7.66 16.84
N ASP A 141 -2.52 -8.69 17.33
CA ASP A 141 -3.52 -9.44 16.54
C ASP A 141 -4.56 -8.51 15.93
N ILE A 142 -4.72 -8.58 14.60
CA ILE A 142 -5.69 -7.77 13.88
C ILE A 142 -7.04 -8.48 13.93
N PRO A 143 -8.05 -7.92 14.60
CA PRO A 143 -9.35 -8.56 14.63
C PRO A 143 -10.04 -8.39 13.26
N LEU A 144 -10.71 -9.44 12.79
CA LEU A 144 -11.41 -9.43 11.49
C LEU A 144 -12.43 -8.29 11.36
N TYR A 145 -13.06 -7.87 12.48
CA TYR A 145 -13.97 -6.73 12.47
C TYR A 145 -13.27 -5.41 12.10
N LEU A 146 -11.99 -5.25 12.44
CA LEU A 146 -11.22 -4.05 12.10
C LEU A 146 -11.02 -3.99 10.59
N LEU A 147 -10.59 -5.08 9.94
CA LEU A 147 -10.47 -5.14 8.48
C LEU A 147 -11.80 -4.80 7.80
N ASN A 148 -12.90 -5.40 8.27
CA ASN A 148 -14.25 -5.11 7.77
C ASN A 148 -14.68 -3.66 7.97
N LYS A 149 -14.26 -3.03 9.08
CA LYS A 149 -14.52 -1.63 9.40
C LYS A 149 -13.68 -0.68 8.55
N LEU A 150 -12.43 -1.02 8.25
CA LEU A 150 -11.54 -0.19 7.43
C LEU A 150 -11.85 -0.28 5.95
N ALA A 151 -12.40 -1.41 5.49
CA ALA A 151 -12.76 -1.66 4.11
C ALA A 151 -13.58 -0.51 3.47
N PRO A 152 -13.26 -0.09 2.23
CA PRO A 152 -14.19 0.67 1.41
C PRO A 152 -15.39 -0.20 1.02
N ARG A 153 -16.60 0.36 1.00
CA ARG A 153 -17.84 -0.35 0.67
C ARG A 153 -18.74 0.46 -0.25
N ASN A 154 -19.69 -0.22 -0.91
CA ASN A 154 -20.69 0.41 -1.78
C ASN A 154 -20.01 1.23 -2.90
N SER A 155 -20.32 2.53 -2.98
CA SER A 155 -19.74 3.52 -3.89
C SER A 155 -18.29 3.91 -3.57
N GLN A 156 -17.71 3.40 -2.47
CA GLN A 156 -16.33 3.68 -2.13
C GLN A 156 -15.40 2.74 -2.91
N LEU A 157 -14.51 3.31 -3.71
CA LEU A 157 -13.52 2.56 -4.49
C LEU A 157 -12.33 2.18 -3.62
N SER A 158 -11.83 3.10 -2.80
CA SER A 158 -10.63 2.90 -1.99
C SER A 158 -10.74 3.54 -0.61
N ALA A 159 -10.02 2.98 0.36
CA ALA A 159 -9.82 3.50 1.70
C ALA A 159 -8.33 3.72 1.98
N TYR A 160 -7.93 4.92 2.42
CA TYR A 160 -6.52 5.29 2.58
C TYR A 160 -6.33 6.35 3.67
N LEU A 161 -5.08 6.57 4.08
CA LEU A 161 -4.71 7.58 5.08
C LEU A 161 -4.55 8.96 4.41
N ASN A 162 -5.62 9.74 4.34
CA ASN A 162 -5.57 11.14 3.90
C ASN A 162 -4.78 12.00 4.91
N ARG A 163 -4.11 13.02 4.39
CA ARG A 163 -3.36 14.03 5.16
C ARG A 163 -3.40 15.37 4.43
N LYS A 164 -2.87 16.43 5.05
CA LYS A 164 -2.88 17.79 4.47
C LYS A 164 -2.28 17.87 3.06
N SER A 165 -1.32 16.99 2.74
CA SER A 165 -0.68 16.87 1.44
C SER A 165 -1.26 15.69 0.63
N TYR A 166 -0.43 14.96 -0.13
CA TYR A 166 -0.80 13.68 -0.72
C TYR A 166 -0.99 12.61 0.38
N PRO A 167 -1.82 11.58 0.20
CA PRO A 167 -2.09 10.56 1.19
C PRO A 167 -0.84 9.77 1.58
N GLU A 168 -0.89 9.12 2.74
CA GLU A 168 0.06 8.07 3.08
C GLU A 168 -0.46 6.74 2.52
N CYS A 169 0.24 6.18 1.54
CA CYS A 169 -0.17 4.96 0.87
C CYS A 169 0.52 3.70 1.38
N GLY A 170 1.25 3.72 2.50
CA GLY A 170 1.77 2.47 3.09
C GLY A 170 0.68 1.45 3.48
N TRP A 171 -0.57 1.92 3.60
CA TRP A 171 -1.77 1.11 3.63
C TRP A 171 -2.82 1.69 2.67
N VAL A 172 -3.33 0.88 1.75
CA VAL A 172 -4.49 1.25 0.91
C VAL A 172 -5.41 0.06 0.74
N GLY A 173 -6.69 0.21 1.10
CA GLY A 173 -7.72 -0.79 0.82
C GLY A 173 -8.45 -0.48 -0.48
N TYR A 174 -8.68 -1.49 -1.32
CA TYR A 174 -9.40 -1.40 -2.59
C TYR A 174 -10.66 -2.27 -2.54
N ASN A 175 -11.80 -1.71 -2.95
CA ASN A 175 -13.05 -2.45 -3.12
C ASN A 175 -13.03 -3.16 -4.47
N LEU A 176 -12.77 -4.46 -4.46
CA LEU A 176 -12.67 -5.28 -5.66
C LEU A 176 -14.01 -5.48 -6.38
N LYS A 177 -15.12 -5.14 -5.72
CA LYS A 177 -16.47 -5.19 -6.29
C LYS A 177 -16.95 -3.84 -6.82
N HIS A 178 -16.14 -2.79 -6.70
CA HIS A 178 -16.51 -1.47 -7.22
C HIS A 178 -16.54 -1.49 -8.76
N PRO A 179 -17.58 -0.93 -9.43
CA PRO A 179 -17.69 -0.97 -10.89
C PRO A 179 -16.52 -0.28 -11.61
N LYS A 180 -15.93 0.75 -10.98
CA LYS A 180 -14.77 1.50 -11.51
C LYS A 180 -13.41 0.92 -11.15
N ILE A 181 -13.32 -0.26 -10.51
CA ILE A 181 -12.03 -0.78 -10.04
C ILE A 181 -11.03 -1.01 -11.19
N LEU A 182 -11.48 -1.56 -12.33
CA LEU A 182 -10.59 -1.78 -13.48
C LEU A 182 -10.22 -0.49 -14.20
N GLU A 183 -11.14 0.48 -14.22
CA GLU A 183 -10.84 1.80 -14.79
C GLU A 183 -9.80 2.53 -13.94
N PHE A 184 -9.89 2.44 -12.61
CA PHE A 184 -8.84 2.92 -11.73
C PHE A 184 -7.51 2.20 -11.98
N THR A 185 -7.53 0.87 -12.08
CA THR A 185 -6.34 0.06 -12.38
C THR A 185 -5.67 0.51 -13.67
N ASP A 186 -6.45 0.66 -14.75
CA ASP A 186 -5.94 1.13 -16.04
C ASP A 186 -5.37 2.55 -15.93
N ARG A 187 -6.11 3.52 -15.36
CA ARG A 187 -5.61 4.89 -15.15
C ARG A 187 -4.28 4.89 -14.39
N PHE A 188 -4.16 4.08 -13.34
CA PHE A 188 -2.96 4.04 -12.52
C PHE A 188 -1.77 3.49 -13.30
N GLU A 189 -1.93 2.41 -14.08
CA GLU A 189 -0.87 1.90 -14.95
C GLU A 189 -0.53 2.90 -16.08
N GLN A 190 -1.53 3.50 -16.71
CA GLN A 190 -1.33 4.43 -17.83
C GLN A 190 -0.55 5.68 -17.40
N MET A 191 -0.71 6.16 -16.16
CA MET A 191 0.10 7.26 -15.66
C MET A 191 1.60 6.97 -15.76
N TYR A 192 2.01 5.72 -15.52
CA TYR A 192 3.40 5.28 -15.61
C TYR A 192 3.79 4.91 -17.05
N LEU A 193 2.98 4.10 -17.74
CA LEU A 193 3.29 3.58 -19.07
C LEU A 193 3.38 4.68 -20.15
N THR A 194 2.61 5.76 -20.00
CA THR A 194 2.61 6.87 -20.98
C THR A 194 3.55 8.00 -20.62
N GLY A 195 4.22 7.94 -19.46
CA GLY A 195 5.07 9.03 -18.98
C GLY A 195 4.33 10.22 -18.38
N LYS A 196 2.99 10.21 -18.32
CA LYS A 196 2.16 11.30 -17.74
C LYS A 196 2.53 11.66 -16.30
N PHE A 197 3.13 10.74 -15.54
CA PHE A 197 3.67 11.04 -14.21
C PHE A 197 4.72 12.16 -14.21
N LEU A 198 5.42 12.39 -15.33
CA LEU A 198 6.42 13.46 -15.47
C LEU A 198 5.80 14.85 -15.53
N GLU A 199 4.50 14.94 -15.87
CA GLU A 199 3.76 16.20 -15.90
C GLU A 199 3.23 16.59 -14.52
N LEU A 200 3.32 15.68 -13.53
CA LEU A 200 2.88 15.90 -12.17
C LEU A 200 3.96 16.58 -11.33
N LYS A 201 3.52 17.24 -10.25
CA LYS A 201 4.41 17.91 -9.29
C LYS A 201 5.36 16.95 -8.58
N GLU A 202 4.91 15.73 -8.29
CA GLU A 202 5.67 14.64 -7.68
C GLU A 202 5.28 13.34 -8.40
N SER A 203 6.21 12.39 -8.56
CA SER A 203 6.02 11.17 -9.36
C SER A 203 6.00 9.86 -8.56
N HIS A 204 6.16 9.94 -7.24
CA HIS A 204 5.97 8.77 -6.38
C HIS A 204 4.49 8.32 -6.35
N ASP A 205 4.28 7.03 -6.06
CA ASP A 205 2.98 6.35 -6.10
C ASP A 205 1.85 7.10 -5.39
N SER A 206 2.12 7.64 -4.19
CA SER A 206 1.07 8.27 -3.38
C SER A 206 0.59 9.59 -3.98
N PHE A 207 1.43 10.33 -4.72
CA PHE A 207 1.02 11.55 -5.41
C PHE A 207 0.24 11.23 -6.68
N VAL A 208 0.70 10.24 -7.46
CA VAL A 208 -0.01 9.77 -8.65
C VAL A 208 -1.38 9.21 -8.29
N PHE A 209 -1.45 8.39 -7.24
CA PHE A 209 -2.71 7.89 -6.66
C PHE A 209 -3.65 9.04 -6.31
N TRP A 210 -3.14 10.06 -5.61
CA TRP A 210 -3.93 11.22 -5.21
C TRP A 210 -4.47 12.02 -6.38
N HIS A 211 -3.68 12.17 -7.44
CA HIS A 211 -4.09 12.83 -8.67
C HIS A 211 -5.32 12.12 -9.27
N ILE A 212 -5.26 10.79 -9.40
CA ILE A 212 -6.35 9.97 -9.93
C ILE A 212 -7.58 10.06 -9.02
N VAL A 213 -7.41 9.92 -7.70
CA VAL A 213 -8.52 10.00 -6.75
C VAL A 213 -9.25 11.34 -6.86
N LYS A 214 -8.50 12.45 -6.86
CA LYS A 214 -9.08 13.79 -6.99
C LYS A 214 -9.83 13.99 -8.30
N GLU A 215 -9.31 13.45 -9.40
CA GLU A 215 -9.99 13.49 -10.69
C GLU A 215 -11.31 12.71 -10.63
N MET A 216 -11.29 11.48 -10.11
CA MET A 216 -12.48 10.63 -9.98
C MET A 216 -13.54 11.24 -9.06
N GLU A 217 -13.14 11.87 -7.94
CA GLU A 217 -14.05 12.58 -7.04
C GLU A 217 -14.67 13.79 -7.73
N ARG A 218 -13.86 14.62 -8.39
CA ARG A 218 -14.34 15.81 -9.12
C ARG A 218 -15.34 15.45 -10.21
N ASN A 219 -15.13 14.31 -10.87
CA ASN A 219 -16.00 13.83 -11.94
C ASN A 219 -17.19 12.99 -11.42
N ASN A 220 -17.37 12.84 -10.10
CA ASN A 220 -18.39 11.99 -9.48
C ASN A 220 -18.36 10.52 -9.93
N GLU A 221 -17.18 9.99 -10.25
CA GLU A 221 -17.02 8.62 -10.73
C GLU A 221 -16.96 7.58 -9.60
N ALA A 222 -16.45 7.99 -8.43
CA ALA A 222 -16.30 7.15 -7.25
C ALA A 222 -16.26 8.00 -5.97
N GLN A 223 -16.60 7.38 -4.84
CA GLN A 223 -16.33 7.93 -3.52
C GLN A 223 -15.10 7.25 -2.90
N PHE A 224 -14.55 7.87 -1.86
CA PHE A 224 -13.37 7.38 -1.17
C PHE A 224 -13.56 7.46 0.34
N LYS A 225 -12.89 6.55 1.04
CA LYS A 225 -12.96 6.45 2.49
C LYS A 225 -11.68 6.93 3.12
N TYR A 226 -11.79 7.97 3.92
CA TYR A 226 -10.65 8.61 4.56
C TYR A 226 -10.42 7.99 5.94
N LEU A 227 -9.22 7.45 6.17
CA LEU A 227 -8.81 6.80 7.41
C LEU A 227 -7.87 7.68 8.26
N GLY A 228 -7.44 8.81 7.71
CA GLY A 228 -6.54 9.77 8.32
C GLY A 228 -7.26 11.06 8.72
N SER A 229 -6.62 12.19 8.47
CA SER A 229 -7.13 13.52 8.80
C SER A 229 -6.50 14.58 7.89
N ASP A 230 -7.30 15.48 7.34
CA ASP A 230 -6.81 16.56 6.45
C ASP A 230 -5.95 17.60 7.18
N SER A 231 -5.95 17.62 8.51
CA SER A 231 -5.04 18.45 9.31
C SER A 231 -3.72 17.75 9.67
N ALA A 232 -3.65 16.42 9.51
CA ALA A 232 -2.46 15.66 9.86
C ALA A 232 -1.31 15.93 8.87
N THR A 233 -0.10 15.93 9.41
CA THR A 233 1.17 15.95 8.64
C THR A 233 1.92 14.64 8.93
N GLY A 234 3.24 14.59 8.71
CA GLY A 234 4.11 13.56 9.30
C GLY A 234 3.73 12.10 9.05
N HIS A 235 3.97 11.27 10.07
CA HIS A 235 3.83 9.82 10.04
C HIS A 235 2.44 9.37 10.51
N ILE A 236 1.42 9.69 9.71
CA ILE A 236 0.02 9.43 10.05
C ILE A 236 -0.32 7.94 10.23
N PHE A 237 0.42 7.03 9.61
CA PHE A 237 0.17 5.59 9.68
C PHE A 237 0.09 5.10 11.13
N ILE A 238 1.19 5.23 11.90
CA ILE A 238 1.25 4.79 13.30
C ILE A 238 0.46 5.69 14.25
N ASN A 239 0.04 6.86 13.77
CA ASN A 239 -0.80 7.80 14.50
C ASN A 239 -2.30 7.66 14.16
N SER A 240 -2.65 6.64 13.38
CA SER A 240 -4.03 6.25 13.09
C SER A 240 -4.46 5.05 13.95
N VAL A 241 -5.64 4.52 13.67
CA VAL A 241 -6.10 3.24 14.23
C VAL A 241 -5.17 2.07 13.86
N LEU A 242 -4.47 2.16 12.72
CA LEU A 242 -3.51 1.14 12.28
C LEU A 242 -2.35 1.01 13.26
N GLY A 243 -1.88 2.12 13.85
CA GLY A 243 -0.83 2.11 14.85
C GLY A 243 -1.12 1.23 16.07
N GLY A 244 -2.38 0.87 16.32
CA GLY A 244 -2.72 -0.05 17.40
C GLY A 244 -2.36 -1.50 17.12
N TYR A 245 -1.97 -1.81 15.88
CA TYR A 245 -1.70 -3.17 15.42
C TYR A 245 -0.43 -3.28 14.57
N LEU A 246 -0.07 -2.19 13.90
CA LEU A 246 0.95 -2.14 12.87
C LEU A 246 1.94 -1.02 13.18
N ASP A 247 3.20 -1.24 12.83
CA ASP A 247 4.27 -0.25 12.85
C ASP A 247 4.90 -0.17 11.45
N HIS A 248 4.79 0.98 10.80
CA HIS A 248 5.34 1.22 9.46
C HIS A 248 6.74 1.84 9.61
N LEU A 249 7.77 1.03 9.37
CA LEU A 249 9.15 1.36 9.67
C LEU A 249 9.77 2.29 8.60
N LYS A 250 9.54 3.61 8.72
CA LYS A 250 10.06 4.59 7.76
C LYS A 250 11.54 4.92 7.95
N GLY A 251 12.28 4.99 6.84
CA GLY A 251 13.70 5.37 6.84
C GLY A 251 14.53 4.42 7.72
N ASP A 252 15.35 4.98 8.61
CA ASP A 252 16.25 4.22 9.51
C ASP A 252 15.50 3.21 10.40
N ARG A 253 14.18 3.39 10.61
CA ARG A 253 13.37 2.48 11.42
C ARG A 253 13.33 1.07 10.82
N LYS A 254 13.62 0.90 9.53
CA LYS A 254 13.73 -0.41 8.87
C LYS A 254 14.77 -1.28 9.55
N GLU A 255 15.92 -0.68 9.84
CA GLU A 255 17.04 -1.34 10.52
C GLU A 255 16.78 -1.42 12.03
N GLU A 256 16.28 -0.34 12.65
CA GLU A 256 15.95 -0.32 14.09
C GLU A 256 14.86 -1.34 14.46
N GLY A 257 13.98 -1.65 13.52
CA GLY A 257 12.89 -2.62 13.69
C GLY A 257 11.66 -2.10 14.44
N LYS A 258 11.64 -0.83 14.82
CA LYS A 258 10.55 -0.19 15.57
C LYS A 258 10.56 1.32 15.35
N SER A 259 9.40 1.95 15.21
CA SER A 259 9.29 3.41 15.19
C SER A 259 9.60 4.02 16.55
N ARG A 260 10.15 5.24 16.52
CA ARG A 260 10.62 5.94 17.73
C ARG A 260 9.45 6.58 18.46
N GLN A 261 9.59 6.82 19.76
CA GLN A 261 8.57 7.53 20.54
C GLN A 261 8.28 8.94 19.99
N SER A 262 9.29 9.59 19.40
CA SER A 262 9.15 10.89 18.74
C SER A 262 8.29 10.85 17.47
N ASP A 263 8.03 9.67 16.91
CA ASP A 263 7.20 9.50 15.73
C ASP A 263 5.69 9.50 16.09
N LEU A 264 5.35 9.40 17.37
CA LEU A 264 3.99 9.41 17.89
C LEU A 264 3.50 10.82 18.26
N TYR A 265 2.28 11.16 17.85
CA TYR A 265 1.61 12.42 18.20
C TYR A 265 1.18 12.45 19.67
N SER A 266 0.92 11.29 20.24
CA SER A 266 0.54 11.11 21.63
C SER A 266 0.97 9.74 22.11
N SER A 267 1.04 9.57 23.44
CA SER A 267 1.37 8.27 24.03
C SER A 267 0.32 7.22 23.66
N ARG A 268 0.81 6.03 23.34
CA ARG A 268 0.01 4.88 22.93
C ARG A 268 -0.03 3.82 24.03
N LYS A 269 -1.12 3.07 24.11
CA LYS A 269 -1.37 2.14 25.23
C LYS A 269 -0.81 0.74 24.99
N GLU A 270 -0.66 0.37 23.73
CA GLU A 270 -0.23 -0.96 23.29
C GLU A 270 1.20 -1.24 23.77
N LYS A 271 1.49 -2.48 24.19
CA LYS A 271 2.79 -2.87 24.74
C LYS A 271 3.94 -2.58 23.77
N TRP A 272 3.67 -2.68 22.46
CA TRP A 272 4.63 -2.34 21.42
C TRP A 272 5.17 -0.92 21.57
N TRP A 273 4.36 0.07 21.98
CA TRP A 273 4.78 1.47 22.07
C TRP A 273 5.35 1.88 23.43
N ARG A 274 5.53 0.93 24.34
CA ARG A 274 6.18 1.15 25.63
C ARG A 274 7.63 0.69 25.62
#